data_AF-A0A1F7U9S3-F1
#
_entry.id   AF-A0A1F7U9S3-F1
#
_cell.length_a   1.000
_cell.length_b   1.000
_cell.length_c   1.000
_cell.angle_alpha   90.00
_cell.angle_beta   90.00
_cell.angle_gamma   90.00
#
_symmetry.space_group_name_H-M   'P 1'
#
loop_
_entity.id
_entity.type
_entity.pdbx_description
1 polymer ?
#
loop_
_entity_poly.entity_id
_entity_poly.type
_entity_poly.pdbx_seq_one_letter_code
_entity_poly.pdbx_strand_id
1 'polypeptide(L)'
;MDWNSDIKIYPTDRLFAATVGRLMPSAVRPNHLTIFRLVLVPFVLAALLSGRFGWGLGLFLVASLTDWFDGALARTRREVTRWGVIYDPVVDKILIGTTLLVIVTEYMNATLGIVLLGVEAAIVFQGWYYVRRGVIQPASRWGKAKMVAEVVGISLLLLALLADINLLVGVSHGTIALAIVFAVISVLTRIK
;
A
#
# COMPACT_ATOMS: atom_id res chain seq x y z
N MET A 1 2.34 -14.72 22.12
CA MET A 1 2.46 -15.18 20.73
C MET A 1 3.82 -14.71 20.23
N ASP A 2 4.73 -15.64 19.96
CA ASP A 2 6.05 -15.31 19.40
C ASP A 2 5.86 -15.06 17.90
N TRP A 3 6.04 -13.82 17.47
CA TRP A 3 5.82 -13.40 16.09
C TRP A 3 6.97 -13.80 15.16
N ASN A 4 8.09 -14.24 15.73
CA ASN A 4 9.32 -14.51 15.00
C ASN A 4 9.61 -16.01 14.83
N SER A 5 8.82 -16.90 15.44
CA SER A 5 9.00 -18.37 15.35
C SER A 5 8.60 -18.96 14.01
N ASP A 6 7.55 -18.43 13.36
CA ASP A 6 6.93 -19.01 12.14
C ASP A 6 6.94 -18.05 10.92
N ILE A 7 8.00 -17.25 10.77
CA ILE A 7 8.09 -16.29 9.65
C ILE A 7 8.28 -17.03 8.32
N LYS A 8 7.29 -16.90 7.43
CA LYS A 8 7.39 -17.32 6.04
C LYS A 8 8.18 -16.30 5.22
N ILE A 9 9.34 -16.70 4.70
CA ILE A 9 10.17 -15.90 3.79
C ILE A 9 9.70 -16.10 2.34
N TYR A 10 9.41 -15.01 1.64
CA TYR A 10 9.06 -15.03 0.22
C TYR A 10 10.30 -14.92 -0.68
N PRO A 11 10.24 -15.35 -1.95
CA PRO A 11 11.35 -15.17 -2.90
C PRO A 11 11.79 -13.71 -3.04
N THR A 12 10.84 -12.78 -2.99
CA THR A 12 11.06 -11.33 -2.96
C THR A 12 11.92 -10.88 -1.79
N ASP A 13 11.77 -11.51 -0.63
CA ASP A 13 12.51 -11.16 0.57
C ASP A 13 13.98 -11.57 0.45
N ARG A 14 14.25 -12.70 -0.23
CA ARG A 14 15.62 -13.15 -0.54
C ARG A 14 16.31 -12.21 -1.52
N LEU A 15 15.59 -11.77 -2.56
CA LEU A 15 16.11 -10.79 -3.50
C LEU A 15 16.42 -9.47 -2.80
N PHE A 16 15.52 -9.00 -1.93
CA PHE A 16 15.73 -7.81 -1.12
C PHE A 16 16.97 -7.95 -0.23
N ALA A 17 17.09 -9.05 0.53
CA ALA A 17 18.24 -9.31 1.38
C ALA A 17 19.57 -9.35 0.61
N ALA A 18 19.56 -9.89 -0.61
CA ALA A 18 20.75 -9.98 -1.47
C ALA A 18 21.15 -8.63 -2.10
N THR A 19 20.24 -7.67 -2.22
CA THR A 19 20.44 -6.39 -2.90
C THR A 19 20.43 -5.22 -1.92
N VAL A 20 19.27 -4.58 -1.74
CA VAL A 20 19.07 -3.39 -0.90
C VAL A 20 19.33 -3.69 0.57
N GLY A 21 18.88 -4.85 1.06
CA GLY A 21 19.04 -5.26 2.46
C GLY A 21 20.49 -5.35 2.92
N ARG A 22 21.44 -5.58 2.01
CA ARG A 22 22.89 -5.59 2.30
C ARG A 22 23.46 -4.19 2.52
N LEU A 23 22.87 -3.18 1.88
CA LEU A 23 23.27 -1.77 2.00
C LEU A 23 22.61 -1.08 3.19
N MET A 24 21.47 -1.59 3.67
CA MET A 24 20.74 -1.00 4.77
C MET A 24 21.47 -1.19 6.11
N PRO A 25 21.82 -0.11 6.83
CA PRO A 25 22.43 -0.22 8.16
C PRO A 25 21.55 -1.03 9.13
N SER A 26 22.18 -1.67 10.12
CA SER A 26 21.49 -2.35 11.21
C SER A 26 20.65 -1.39 12.07
N ALA A 27 20.98 -0.09 12.07
CA ALA A 27 20.24 0.96 12.76
C ALA A 27 18.85 1.26 12.15
N VAL A 28 18.64 0.96 10.86
CA VAL A 28 17.34 1.17 10.21
C VAL A 28 16.42 0.00 10.55
N ARG A 29 15.35 0.28 11.29
CA ARG A 29 14.32 -0.68 11.68
C ARG A 29 13.11 -0.59 10.75
N PRO A 30 12.32 -1.67 10.60
CA PRO A 30 11.08 -1.65 9.82
C PRO A 30 10.15 -0.49 10.20
N ASN A 31 9.92 -0.27 11.50
CA ASN A 31 9.05 0.79 11.99
C ASN A 31 9.50 2.20 11.58
N HIS A 32 10.81 2.44 11.36
CA HIS A 32 11.29 3.73 10.88
C HIS A 32 10.83 4.00 9.44
N LEU A 33 10.72 2.97 8.61
CA LEU A 33 10.21 3.09 7.25
C LEU A 33 8.70 3.37 7.24
N THR A 34 7.93 2.76 8.14
CA THR A 34 6.51 3.06 8.34
C THR A 34 6.30 4.53 8.72
N ILE A 35 7.08 5.03 9.69
CA ILE A 35 7.02 6.44 10.12
C ILE A 35 7.44 7.37 8.99
N PHE A 36 8.52 7.04 8.29
CA PHE A 36 8.97 7.80 7.13
C PHE A 36 7.87 7.91 6.07
N ARG A 37 7.17 6.81 5.76
CA ARG A 37 6.03 6.82 4.84
C ARG A 37 4.92 7.74 5.33
N LEU A 38 4.56 7.68 6.61
CA LEU A 38 3.55 8.55 7.20
C LEU A 38 3.93 10.02 7.06
N VAL A 39 5.21 10.36 7.25
CA VAL A 39 5.74 11.71 7.05
C VAL A 39 5.67 12.12 5.58
N LEU A 40 5.87 11.20 4.62
CA LEU A 40 5.76 11.51 3.19
C LEU A 40 4.34 11.84 2.73
N VAL A 41 3.31 11.27 3.34
CA VAL A 41 1.89 11.49 2.97
C VAL A 41 1.56 12.98 2.78
N PRO A 42 1.74 13.88 3.76
CA PRO A 42 1.40 15.30 3.57
C PRO A 42 2.16 15.97 2.42
N PHE A 43 3.40 15.55 2.11
CA PHE A 43 4.13 16.08 0.96
C PHE A 43 3.57 15.57 -0.37
N VAL A 44 3.11 14.31 -0.41
CA VAL A 44 2.36 13.77 -1.57
C VAL A 44 1.11 14.63 -1.79
N LEU A 45 0.27 14.82 -0.76
CA LEU A 45 -0.94 15.64 -0.90
C LEU A 45 -0.62 17.08 -1.32
N ALA A 46 0.37 17.72 -0.69
CA ALA A 46 0.75 19.09 -1.02
C ALA A 46 1.19 19.22 -2.49
N ALA A 47 1.95 18.24 -3.01
CA ALA A 47 2.36 18.23 -4.41
C ALA A 47 1.16 18.06 -5.35
N LEU A 48 0.23 17.13 -5.03
CA LEU A 48 -0.95 16.88 -5.85
C LEU A 48 -1.92 18.07 -5.86
N LEU A 49 -2.24 18.64 -4.70
CA LEU A 49 -3.10 19.82 -4.56
C LEU A 49 -2.50 21.08 -5.22
N SER A 50 -1.18 21.14 -5.36
CA SER A 50 -0.49 22.22 -6.08
C SER A 50 -0.36 21.97 -7.58
N GLY A 51 -0.97 20.91 -8.12
CA GLY A 51 -0.86 20.51 -9.53
C GLY A 51 0.54 20.01 -9.95
N ARG A 52 1.44 19.75 -8.99
CA ARG A 52 2.82 19.29 -9.24
C ARG A 52 2.86 17.77 -9.35
N PHE A 53 2.15 17.20 -10.33
CA PHE A 53 1.95 15.76 -10.47
C PHE A 53 3.24 14.95 -10.58
N GLY A 54 4.31 15.49 -11.17
CA GLY A 54 5.61 14.80 -11.24
C GLY A 54 6.25 14.59 -9.87
N TRP A 55 6.21 15.60 -8.99
CA TRP A 55 6.64 15.47 -7.60
C TRP A 55 5.72 14.54 -6.81
N GLY A 56 4.40 14.66 -7.01
CA GLY A 56 3.41 13.78 -6.39
C GLY A 56 3.66 12.31 -6.74
N LEU A 57 3.88 11.99 -8.01
CA LEU A 57 4.20 10.64 -8.50
C LEU A 57 5.50 10.11 -7.89
N GLY A 58 6.57 10.92 -7.91
CA GLY A 58 7.86 10.53 -7.34
C GLY A 58 7.75 10.21 -5.84
N LEU A 59 7.12 11.10 -5.07
CA LEU A 59 6.91 10.92 -3.63
C LEU A 59 6.00 9.72 -3.33
N PHE A 60 4.92 9.55 -4.10
CA PHE A 60 4.00 8.42 -3.97
C PHE A 60 4.73 7.09 -4.22
N LEU A 61 5.49 6.98 -5.31
CA LEU A 61 6.26 5.77 -5.63
C LEU A 61 7.30 5.45 -4.56
N VAL A 62 8.03 6.46 -4.06
CA VAL A 62 8.98 6.26 -2.95
C VAL A 62 8.24 5.75 -1.70
N ALA A 63 7.12 6.37 -1.34
CA ALA A 63 6.31 5.96 -0.20
C ALA A 63 5.78 4.52 -0.35
N SER A 64 5.22 4.16 -1.50
CA SER A 64 4.73 2.81 -1.80
C SER A 64 5.84 1.76 -1.90
N LEU A 65 7.06 2.13 -2.29
CA LEU A 65 8.21 1.21 -2.27
C LEU A 65 8.72 0.97 -0.84
N THR A 66 8.73 1.99 0.00
CA THR A 66 9.12 1.83 1.42
C THR A 66 8.17 0.89 2.17
N ASP A 67 6.86 0.95 1.86
CA ASP A 67 6.03 -0.24 1.56
C ASP A 67 6.60 -1.63 1.79
N TRP A 68 6.85 -2.23 0.64
CA TRP A 68 7.42 -3.52 0.45
C TRP A 68 8.75 -3.72 1.21
N PHE A 69 9.59 -2.68 1.34
CA PHE A 69 10.87 -2.78 2.03
C PHE A 69 10.73 -3.00 3.53
N ASP A 70 9.79 -2.36 4.22
CA ASP A 70 9.63 -2.54 5.67
C ASP A 70 9.25 -3.98 6.02
N GLY A 71 8.36 -4.59 5.24
CA GLY A 71 7.90 -5.94 5.44
C GLY A 71 8.99 -6.95 5.09
N ALA A 72 9.73 -6.72 4.01
CA ALA A 72 10.88 -7.56 3.65
C ALA A 72 11.97 -7.48 4.73
N LEU A 73 12.25 -6.28 5.25
CA LEU A 73 13.22 -6.06 6.31
C LEU A 73 12.81 -6.74 7.63
N ALA A 74 11.54 -6.59 8.03
CA ALA A 74 11.01 -7.22 9.24
C ALA A 74 11.12 -8.75 9.18
N ARG A 75 10.77 -9.35 8.04
CA ARG A 75 10.84 -10.82 7.86
C ARG A 75 12.27 -11.34 7.78
N THR A 76 13.15 -10.64 7.07
CA THR A 76 14.54 -11.08 6.89
C THR A 76 15.38 -10.92 8.15
N ARG A 77 15.13 -9.88 8.95
CA ARG A 77 15.81 -9.65 10.23
C ARG A 77 15.13 -10.30 11.44
N ARG A 78 13.97 -10.94 11.26
CA ARG A 78 13.13 -11.45 12.37
C ARG A 78 12.80 -10.35 13.39
N GLU A 79 12.49 -9.16 12.87
CA GLU A 79 12.10 -7.97 13.63
C GLU A 79 10.61 -7.67 13.46
N VAL A 80 9.77 -8.71 13.39
CA VAL A 80 8.32 -8.52 13.29
C VAL A 80 7.80 -8.08 14.66
N THR A 81 7.22 -6.87 14.70
CA THR A 81 6.70 -6.29 15.95
C THR A 81 5.17 -6.16 15.89
N ARG A 82 4.52 -6.24 17.05
CA ARG A 82 3.07 -5.98 17.17
C ARG A 82 2.70 -4.58 16.67
N TRP A 83 3.60 -3.61 16.86
CA TRP A 83 3.40 -2.24 16.39
C TRP A 83 3.35 -2.20 14.86
N GLY A 84 4.37 -2.71 14.17
CA GLY A 84 4.38 -2.73 12.69
C GLY A 84 3.18 -3.46 12.10
N VAL A 85 2.85 -4.65 12.62
CA VAL A 85 1.68 -5.43 12.18
C VAL A 85 0.37 -4.64 12.23
N ILE A 86 0.22 -3.70 13.17
CA ILE A 86 -0.99 -2.88 13.31
C ILE A 86 -0.89 -1.60 12.48
N TYR A 87 0.26 -0.90 12.52
CA TYR A 87 0.39 0.42 11.93
C TYR A 87 0.75 0.40 10.44
N ASP A 88 1.49 -0.59 9.95
CA ASP A 88 1.87 -0.68 8.53
C ASP A 88 0.62 -0.71 7.63
N PRO A 89 -0.41 -1.55 7.89
CA PRO A 89 -1.64 -1.52 7.11
C PRO A 89 -2.42 -0.21 7.24
N VAL A 90 -2.33 0.49 8.37
CA VAL A 90 -3.04 1.77 8.57
C VAL A 90 -2.37 2.87 7.76
N VAL A 91 -1.04 2.98 7.83
CA VAL A 91 -0.29 4.02 7.11
C VAL A 91 -0.37 3.79 5.59
N ASP A 92 -0.32 2.54 5.14
CA ASP A 92 -0.58 2.19 3.74
C ASP A 92 -1.94 2.72 3.25
N LYS A 93 -3.00 2.50 4.03
CA LYS A 93 -4.36 2.92 3.67
C LYS A 93 -4.56 4.42 3.75
N ILE A 94 -3.82 5.11 4.63
CA ILE A 94 -3.76 6.57 4.64
C ILE A 94 -3.12 7.07 3.34
N LEU A 95 -1.97 6.53 2.91
CA LEU A 95 -1.31 6.95 1.67
C LEU A 95 -2.22 6.73 0.45
N ILE A 96 -2.74 5.52 0.27
CA ILE A 96 -3.60 5.16 -0.86
C ILE A 96 -4.90 5.97 -0.81
N GLY A 97 -5.59 5.98 0.34
CA GLY A 97 -6.87 6.66 0.52
C GLY A 97 -6.79 8.17 0.31
N THR A 98 -5.76 8.83 0.85
CA THR A 98 -5.59 10.28 0.68
C THR A 98 -5.20 10.65 -0.75
N THR A 99 -4.32 9.89 -1.38
CA THR A 99 -3.95 10.09 -2.79
C THR A 99 -5.17 9.93 -3.70
N LEU A 100 -5.98 8.89 -3.45
CA LEU A 100 -7.23 8.70 -4.17
C LEU A 100 -8.20 9.85 -3.91
N LEU A 101 -8.41 10.30 -2.68
CA LEU A 101 -9.35 11.39 -2.39
C LEU A 101 -9.05 12.65 -3.21
N VAL A 102 -7.78 13.04 -3.32
CA VAL A 102 -7.38 14.22 -4.11
C VAL A 102 -7.64 14.02 -5.60
N ILE A 103 -7.35 12.83 -6.13
CA ILE A 103 -7.42 12.57 -7.57
C ILE A 103 -8.85 12.19 -8.01
N VAL A 104 -9.63 11.52 -7.16
CA VAL A 104 -11.00 11.07 -7.44
C VAL A 104 -11.91 12.26 -7.66
N THR A 105 -11.79 13.31 -6.84
CA THR A 105 -12.68 14.47 -6.91
C THR A 105 -12.52 15.27 -8.19
N GLU A 106 -11.35 15.18 -8.84
CA GLU A 106 -11.02 16.01 -10.01
C GLU A 106 -10.86 15.21 -11.31
N TYR A 107 -10.42 13.95 -11.24
CA TYR A 107 -9.93 13.20 -12.41
C TYR A 107 -10.47 11.76 -12.54
N MET A 108 -11.41 11.36 -11.67
CA MET A 108 -12.01 10.03 -11.73
C MET A 108 -13.52 10.07 -11.46
N ASN A 109 -14.20 8.98 -11.80
CA ASN A 109 -15.60 8.81 -11.43
C ASN A 109 -15.73 8.70 -9.90
N ALA A 110 -16.51 9.62 -9.30
CA ALA A 110 -16.76 9.65 -7.86
C ALA A 110 -17.28 8.32 -7.29
N THR A 111 -18.15 7.62 -8.03
CA THR A 111 -18.67 6.30 -7.64
C THR A 111 -17.54 5.29 -7.47
N LEU A 112 -16.58 5.26 -8.39
CA LEU A 112 -15.45 4.32 -8.34
C LEU A 112 -14.57 4.61 -7.13
N GLY A 113 -14.32 5.89 -6.82
CA GLY A 113 -13.59 6.28 -5.62
C GLY A 113 -14.31 5.95 -4.31
N ILE A 114 -15.61 6.18 -4.24
CA ILE A 114 -16.42 5.84 -3.05
C ILE A 114 -16.40 4.33 -2.79
N VAL A 115 -16.60 3.52 -3.84
CA VAL A 115 -16.56 2.05 -3.72
C VAL A 115 -15.18 1.59 -3.25
N LEU A 116 -14.11 2.12 -3.85
CA LEU A 116 -12.73 1.79 -3.47
C LEU A 116 -12.44 2.11 -2.00
N LEU A 117 -12.78 3.32 -1.55
CA LEU A 117 -12.63 3.74 -0.15
C LEU A 117 -13.45 2.87 0.80
N GLY A 118 -14.68 2.51 0.44
CA GLY A 118 -15.53 1.62 1.23
C GLY A 118 -14.93 0.23 1.39
N VAL A 119 -14.38 -0.34 0.31
CA VAL A 119 -13.72 -1.65 0.35
C VAL A 119 -12.42 -1.58 1.17
N GLU A 120 -11.68 -0.48 1.09
CA GLU A 120 -10.48 -0.29 1.93
C GLU A 120 -10.80 -0.22 3.42
N ALA A 121 -11.84 0.55 3.78
CA ALA A 121 -12.32 0.62 5.14
C ALA A 121 -12.77 -0.77 5.64
N ALA A 122 -13.44 -1.56 4.80
CA ALA A 122 -13.88 -2.91 5.14
C ALA A 122 -12.69 -3.85 5.43
N ILE A 123 -11.61 -3.79 4.65
CA ILE A 123 -10.40 -4.60 4.87
C ILE A 123 -9.70 -4.21 6.18
N VAL A 124 -9.56 -2.92 6.46
CA VAL A 124 -8.98 -2.43 7.72
C VAL A 124 -9.82 -2.87 8.91
N PHE A 125 -11.14 -2.72 8.82
CA PHE A 125 -12.07 -3.14 9.87
C PHE A 125 -12.00 -4.65 10.12
N GLN A 126 -11.98 -5.46 9.06
CA GLN A 126 -11.81 -6.90 9.14
C GLN A 126 -10.50 -7.26 9.84
N GLY A 127 -9.38 -6.66 9.43
CA GLY A 127 -8.08 -6.86 10.06
C GLY A 127 -8.09 -6.54 11.56
N TRP A 128 -8.65 -5.38 11.93
CA TRP A 128 -8.82 -4.97 13.33
C TRP A 128 -9.68 -5.97 14.14
N TYR A 129 -10.78 -6.45 13.56
CA TYR A 129 -11.66 -7.43 14.18
C TYR A 129 -10.96 -8.77 14.49
N TYR A 130 -10.16 -9.30 13.56
CA TYR A 130 -9.40 -10.54 13.79
C TYR A 130 -8.26 -10.35 14.81
N VAL A 131 -7.56 -9.22 14.76
CA VAL A 131 -6.51 -8.88 15.74
C VAL A 131 -7.09 -8.82 17.16
N ARG A 132 -8.29 -8.26 17.34
CA ARG A 132 -9.00 -8.25 18.64
C ARG A 132 -9.32 -9.65 19.16
N ARG A 133 -9.51 -10.63 18.27
CA ARG A 133 -9.72 -12.05 18.62
C ARG A 133 -8.44 -12.86 18.75
N GLY A 134 -7.27 -12.22 18.67
CA GLY A 134 -5.97 -12.89 18.74
C GLY A 134 -5.62 -13.70 17.50
N VAL A 135 -6.35 -13.54 16.39
CA VAL A 135 -6.11 -14.24 15.13
C VAL A 135 -5.30 -13.34 14.21
N ILE A 136 -4.14 -13.82 13.78
CA ILE A 136 -3.30 -13.14 12.79
C ILE A 136 -3.69 -13.66 11.42
N GLN A 137 -4.23 -12.79 10.57
CA GLN A 137 -4.55 -13.14 9.20
C GLN A 137 -3.41 -12.74 8.26
N PRO A 138 -2.66 -13.71 7.69
CA PRO A 138 -1.65 -13.40 6.70
C PRO A 138 -2.29 -12.78 5.44
N ALA A 139 -1.51 -11.99 4.71
CA ALA A 139 -1.98 -11.41 3.45
C ALA A 139 -2.33 -12.50 2.43
N SER A 140 -3.58 -12.52 1.98
CA SER A 140 -4.04 -13.39 0.88
C SER A 140 -3.37 -12.98 -0.44
N ARG A 141 -3.29 -13.91 -1.39
CA ARG A 141 -2.76 -13.61 -2.74
C ARG A 141 -3.54 -12.48 -3.41
N TRP A 142 -4.86 -12.47 -3.22
CA TRP A 142 -5.76 -11.43 -3.72
C TRP A 142 -5.52 -10.07 -3.07
N GLY A 143 -5.25 -10.03 -1.76
CA GLY A 143 -4.87 -8.80 -1.07
C GLY A 143 -3.55 -8.22 -1.60
N LYS A 144 -2.57 -9.07 -1.91
CA LYS A 144 -1.31 -8.62 -2.53
C LYS A 144 -1.52 -8.12 -3.97
N ALA A 145 -2.29 -8.85 -4.77
CA ALA A 145 -2.60 -8.48 -6.15
C ALA A 145 -3.35 -7.15 -6.22
N LYS A 146 -4.33 -6.96 -5.32
CA LYS A 146 -5.02 -5.69 -5.11
C LYS A 146 -4.04 -4.54 -4.90
N MET A 147 -3.15 -4.65 -3.90
CA MET A 147 -2.21 -3.57 -3.57
C MET A 147 -1.34 -3.17 -4.76
N VAL A 148 -0.84 -4.17 -5.51
CA VAL A 148 -0.07 -3.91 -6.74
C VAL A 148 -0.92 -3.18 -7.77
N ALA A 149 -2.16 -3.61 -7.98
CA ALA A 149 -3.07 -2.97 -8.92
C ALA A 149 -3.43 -1.52 -8.52
N GLU A 150 -3.62 -1.23 -7.23
CA GLU A 150 -3.85 0.15 -6.76
C GLU A 150 -2.64 1.05 -6.99
N VAL A 151 -1.45 0.60 -6.59
CA VAL A 151 -0.22 1.38 -6.79
C VAL A 151 0.03 1.64 -8.27
N VAL A 152 -0.15 0.62 -9.13
CA VAL A 152 -0.01 0.77 -10.58
C VAL A 152 -1.08 1.70 -11.15
N GLY A 153 -2.35 1.53 -10.77
CA GLY A 153 -3.46 2.36 -11.25
C GLY A 153 -3.28 3.83 -10.89
N ILE A 154 -2.92 4.14 -9.65
CA ILE A 154 -2.65 5.51 -9.18
C ILE A 154 -1.43 6.08 -9.91
N SER A 155 -0.35 5.30 -10.06
CA SER A 155 0.86 5.76 -10.76
C SER A 155 0.57 6.07 -12.23
N LEU A 156 -0.21 5.23 -12.91
CA LEU A 156 -0.66 5.47 -14.27
C LEU A 156 -1.54 6.71 -14.38
N LEU A 157 -2.40 6.96 -13.39
CA LEU A 157 -3.24 8.16 -13.36
C LEU A 157 -2.39 9.42 -13.25
N LEU A 158 -1.46 9.45 -12.29
CA LEU A 158 -0.55 10.57 -12.10
C LEU A 158 0.36 10.80 -13.31
N LEU A 159 0.81 9.72 -13.97
CA LEU A 159 1.56 9.81 -15.20
C LEU A 159 0.70 10.34 -16.36
N ALA A 160 -0.56 9.93 -16.45
CA ALA A 160 -1.50 10.45 -17.45
C ALA A 160 -1.70 11.96 -17.29
N LEU A 161 -1.86 12.43 -16.04
CA LEU A 161 -2.00 13.86 -15.73
C LEU A 161 -0.71 14.64 -15.99
N LEU A 162 0.46 14.04 -15.75
CA LEU A 162 1.76 14.65 -16.00
C LEU A 162 2.06 14.79 -17.51
N ALA A 163 1.71 13.78 -18.29
CA ALA A 163 2.05 13.68 -19.71
C ALA A 163 0.90 14.10 -20.65
N ASP A 164 -0.26 14.44 -20.10
CA ASP A 164 -1.50 14.76 -20.82
C ASP A 164 -1.94 13.65 -21.81
N ILE A 165 -1.85 12.39 -21.37
CA ILE A 165 -2.17 11.21 -22.21
C ILE A 165 -3.49 10.58 -21.77
N ASN A 166 -4.57 10.93 -22.46
CA ASN A 166 -5.94 10.44 -22.18
C ASN A 166 -6.07 8.91 -22.18
N LEU A 167 -5.31 8.20 -23.01
CA LEU A 167 -5.32 6.73 -23.04
C LEU A 167 -4.93 6.14 -21.67
N LEU A 168 -3.94 6.73 -20.99
CA LEU A 168 -3.48 6.25 -19.70
C LEU A 168 -4.54 6.44 -18.60
N VAL A 169 -5.42 7.46 -18.73
CA VAL A 169 -6.54 7.66 -17.79
C VAL A 169 -7.49 6.46 -17.84
N GLY A 170 -7.88 6.02 -19.04
CA GLY A 170 -8.76 4.85 -19.20
C GLY A 170 -8.12 3.56 -18.67
N VAL A 171 -6.82 3.35 -18.96
CA VAL A 171 -6.07 2.19 -18.44
C VAL A 171 -5.97 2.24 -16.92
N SER A 172 -5.73 3.42 -16.34
CA SER A 172 -5.70 3.63 -14.89
C SER A 172 -7.03 3.27 -14.24
N HIS A 173 -8.15 3.81 -14.74
CA HIS A 173 -9.48 3.51 -14.20
C HIS A 173 -9.80 2.01 -14.28
N GLY A 174 -9.46 1.36 -15.39
CA GLY A 174 -9.61 -0.09 -15.54
C GLY A 174 -8.75 -0.89 -14.54
N THR A 175 -7.53 -0.43 -14.29
CA THR A 175 -6.61 -1.06 -13.32
C THR A 175 -7.12 -0.90 -11.89
N ILE A 176 -7.66 0.28 -11.53
CA ILE A 176 -8.25 0.51 -10.21
C ILE A 176 -9.53 -0.32 -10.04
N ALA A 177 -10.38 -0.41 -11.07
CA ALA A 177 -11.56 -1.27 -11.05
C ALA A 177 -11.18 -2.75 -10.82
N LEU A 178 -10.12 -3.22 -11.48
CA LEU A 178 -9.57 -4.56 -11.25
C LEU A 178 -9.07 -4.74 -9.80
N ALA A 179 -8.46 -3.71 -9.22
CA ALA A 179 -8.06 -3.73 -7.82
C ALA A 179 -9.26 -3.89 -6.87
N ILE A 180 -10.38 -3.22 -7.13
CA ILE A 180 -11.63 -3.41 -6.38
C ILE A 180 -12.08 -4.87 -6.45
N VAL A 181 -12.03 -5.50 -7.63
CA VAL A 181 -12.38 -6.92 -7.79
C VAL A 181 -11.48 -7.81 -6.92
N PHE A 182 -10.17 -7.61 -6.98
CA PHE A 182 -9.23 -8.36 -6.12
C PHE A 182 -9.47 -8.11 -4.64
N ALA A 183 -9.82 -6.88 -4.26
CA ALA A 183 -10.14 -6.52 -2.89
C ALA A 183 -11.38 -7.27 -2.39
N VAL A 184 -12.46 -7.30 -3.17
CA VAL A 184 -13.70 -8.02 -2.84
C VAL A 184 -13.42 -9.52 -2.69
N ILE A 185 -12.70 -10.12 -3.64
CA ILE A 185 -12.32 -11.55 -3.54
C ILE A 185 -11.46 -11.79 -2.29
N SER A 186 -10.53 -10.89 -1.96
CA SER A 186 -9.72 -10.97 -0.75
C SER A 186 -10.57 -10.95 0.53
N VAL A 187 -11.58 -10.07 0.61
CA VAL A 187 -12.47 -10.00 1.77
C VAL A 187 -13.28 -11.29 1.90
N LEU A 188 -13.92 -11.74 0.82
CA LEU A 188 -14.77 -12.94 0.81
C LEU A 188 -14.00 -14.21 1.17
N THR A 189 -12.76 -14.35 0.68
CA THR A 189 -11.91 -15.51 0.99
C THR A 189 -11.45 -15.55 2.45
N ARG A 190 -11.53 -14.44 3.19
CA ARG A 190 -11.10 -14.32 4.59
C ARG A 190 -12.22 -14.47 5.63
N ILE A 191 -13.48 -14.49 5.22
CA ILE A 191 -14.65 -14.58 6.12
C ILE A 191 -14.92 -16.01 6.62
N LYS A 192 -14.11 -17.00 6.23
CA LYS A 192 -14.26 -18.40 6.69
C LYS A 192 -13.78 -18.63 8.11
#